data_AF-A0A2S7ABB2-F1
#
_entry.id   AF-A0A2S7ABB2-F1
#
_cell.length_a   1.000
_cell.length_b   1.000
_cell.length_c   1.000
_cell.angle_alpha   90.00
_cell.angle_beta   90.00
_cell.angle_gamma   90.00
#
_symmetry.space_group_name_H-M   'P 1'
#
loop_
_entity.id
_entity.type
_entity.pdbx_description
1 polymer ?
#
loop_
_entity_poly.entity_id
_entity_poly.type
_entity_poly.pdbx_seq_one_letter_code
_entity_poly.pdbx_strand_id
1 'polypeptide(L)'
;MDELDQRSWWTPTPDDPSWALPEDLRATDPLGGRDCGWVNQMRPFVRHFSVPGAQVFDPFCGFGSTLLAATLEGRGAHGMEIDAARAQLARTRLQRHGVQAPVVVGTLVDTAPAAAIDLCLTNVPYFGCHWRGAALPGQLYASADYAGYLSGMRAVLHALRKRLRPGGFGVAMVENVVVGGRVIPQAWDLGRILASLFTLHEERVLCYQRPGAALAPAGTHSNRSHEYALIFQHRRARLDLQQAAQLLQALRANGLPVEVHGSYARWLQAPASLPEGPADLDLIVQAEQPLWDRLTVWLQAQGFALSLWGEPCRSPVTLAAVRAHHYLRAERIGADGSRLQLDLQLPADEPPLP
;
A
#
# COMPACT_ATOMS: atom_id res chain seq x y z
N MET A 1 -1.28 -26.00 -9.20
CA MET A 1 -2.23 -24.87 -9.11
C MET A 1 -3.27 -25.29 -8.09
N ASP A 2 -3.31 -24.62 -6.95
CA ASP A 2 -4.26 -24.92 -5.87
C ASP A 2 -5.60 -24.29 -6.28
N GLU A 3 -6.74 -24.98 -6.08
CA GLU A 3 -8.06 -24.42 -6.41
C GLU A 3 -8.30 -23.08 -5.68
N LEU A 4 -7.68 -22.94 -4.50
CA LEU A 4 -7.70 -21.73 -3.69
C LEU A 4 -7.24 -20.48 -4.44
N ASP A 5 -6.32 -20.63 -5.40
CA ASP A 5 -5.72 -19.53 -6.15
C ASP A 5 -6.77 -18.76 -6.99
N GLN A 6 -7.81 -19.47 -7.45
CA GLN A 6 -8.86 -18.91 -8.30
C GLN A 6 -10.06 -18.38 -7.49
N ARG A 7 -10.23 -18.79 -6.23
CA ARG A 7 -11.40 -18.42 -5.43
C ARG A 7 -11.29 -16.97 -4.97
N SER A 8 -12.31 -16.16 -5.24
CA SER A 8 -12.37 -14.76 -4.74
C SER A 8 -12.58 -14.68 -3.22
N TRP A 9 -13.00 -15.78 -2.58
CA TRP A 9 -13.12 -15.90 -1.13
C TRP A 9 -12.91 -17.34 -0.66
N TRP A 10 -12.49 -17.53 0.58
CA TRP A 10 -12.42 -18.86 1.21
C TRP A 10 -12.42 -18.79 2.73
N THR A 11 -12.56 -19.96 3.37
CA THR A 11 -12.35 -20.12 4.80
C THR A 11 -10.95 -20.65 5.08
N PRO A 12 -10.07 -19.89 5.76
CA PRO A 12 -8.72 -20.35 6.08
C PRO A 12 -8.75 -21.61 6.94
N THR A 13 -7.86 -22.56 6.65
CA THR A 13 -7.63 -23.71 7.52
C THR A 13 -6.94 -23.24 8.80
N PRO A 14 -7.35 -23.72 9.99
CA PRO A 14 -6.65 -23.42 11.24
C PRO A 14 -5.17 -23.82 11.17
N ASP A 15 -4.33 -23.12 11.92
CA ASP A 15 -2.92 -23.49 12.07
C ASP A 15 -2.76 -24.86 12.74
N ASP A 16 -1.68 -25.56 12.37
CA ASP A 16 -1.20 -26.67 13.18
C ASP A 16 -0.88 -26.15 14.60
N PRO A 17 -1.31 -26.84 15.68
CA PRO A 17 -1.04 -26.39 17.04
C PRO A 17 0.45 -26.15 17.33
N SER A 18 1.35 -26.85 16.61
CA SER A 18 2.79 -26.66 16.71
C SER A 18 3.28 -25.28 16.26
N TRP A 19 2.47 -24.51 15.51
CA TRP A 19 2.80 -23.14 15.08
C TRP A 19 2.19 -22.05 15.94
N ALA A 20 1.37 -22.42 16.93
CA ALA A 20 0.75 -21.47 17.84
C ALA A 20 1.82 -20.62 18.55
N LEU A 21 1.49 -19.35 18.83
CA LEU A 21 2.36 -18.51 19.64
C LEU A 21 2.50 -19.12 21.05
N PRO A 22 3.71 -19.49 21.49
CA PRO A 22 3.94 -20.08 22.81
C PRO A 22 3.48 -19.15 23.94
N GLU A 23 2.93 -19.73 25.00
CA GLU A 23 2.30 -18.97 26.10
C GLU A 23 3.30 -18.09 26.85
N ASP A 24 4.55 -18.55 27.01
CA ASP A 24 5.61 -17.77 27.62
C ASP A 24 5.95 -16.51 26.81
N LEU A 25 5.92 -16.61 25.48
CA LEU A 25 6.09 -15.44 24.60
C LEU A 25 4.85 -14.55 24.64
N ARG A 26 3.65 -15.14 24.62
CA ARG A 26 2.38 -14.42 24.72
C ARG A 26 2.32 -13.53 25.97
N ALA A 27 2.76 -14.05 27.11
CA ALA A 27 2.76 -13.33 28.38
C ALA A 27 3.65 -12.08 28.41
N THR A 28 4.63 -12.00 27.51
CA THR A 28 5.57 -10.86 27.42
C THR A 28 5.13 -9.77 26.45
N ASP A 29 4.10 -10.03 25.63
CA ASP A 29 3.63 -9.09 24.62
C ASP A 29 2.60 -8.09 25.20
N PRO A 30 2.71 -6.77 24.90
CA PRO A 30 1.78 -5.76 25.42
C PRO A 30 0.29 -5.99 25.07
N LEU A 31 0.01 -6.72 24.00
CA LEU A 31 -1.35 -7.07 23.57
C LEU A 31 -1.74 -8.52 23.91
N GLY A 32 -0.86 -9.27 24.60
CA GLY A 32 -1.06 -10.68 24.92
C GLY A 32 -1.12 -11.56 23.66
N GLY A 33 -0.42 -11.17 22.59
CA GLY A 33 -0.40 -11.91 21.32
C GLY A 33 -1.77 -12.09 20.66
N ARG A 34 -2.74 -11.22 20.98
CA ARG A 34 -4.10 -11.27 20.41
C ARG A 34 -4.14 -10.95 18.92
N ASP A 35 -3.13 -10.23 18.45
CA ASP A 35 -2.87 -9.83 17.07
C ASP A 35 -1.92 -10.80 16.34
N CYS A 36 -1.60 -11.96 16.91
CA CYS A 36 -0.79 -12.96 16.22
C CYS A 36 -1.57 -13.59 15.05
N GLY A 37 -1.18 -13.25 13.82
CA GLY A 37 -1.76 -13.81 12.60
C GLY A 37 -1.47 -15.30 12.40
N TRP A 38 -2.22 -15.93 11.50
CA TRP A 38 -2.15 -17.36 11.21
C TRP A 38 -1.12 -17.68 10.12
N VAL A 39 -0.38 -18.77 10.29
CA VAL A 39 0.63 -19.24 9.32
C VAL A 39 -0.06 -19.80 8.07
N ASN A 40 -1.05 -20.68 8.23
CA ASN A 40 -1.80 -21.31 7.14
C ASN A 40 -2.53 -20.30 6.26
N GLN A 41 -2.93 -19.16 6.84
CA GLN A 41 -3.52 -18.07 6.10
C GLN A 41 -2.59 -17.51 5.02
N MET A 42 -1.29 -17.41 5.33
CA MET A 42 -0.29 -16.73 4.49
C MET A 42 0.27 -17.63 3.38
N ARG A 43 0.36 -18.94 3.65
CA ARG A 43 1.01 -19.93 2.76
C ARG A 43 0.47 -19.95 1.32
N PRO A 44 -0.86 -19.89 1.06
CA PRO A 44 -1.38 -19.82 -0.30
C PRO A 44 -0.82 -18.64 -1.09
N PHE A 45 -0.76 -17.45 -0.48
CA PHE A 45 -0.25 -16.25 -1.12
C PHE A 45 1.25 -16.35 -1.41
N VAL A 46 2.02 -16.93 -0.49
CA VAL A 46 3.43 -17.22 -0.74
C VAL A 46 3.58 -18.13 -1.96
N ARG A 47 2.84 -19.24 -2.00
CA ARG A 47 2.92 -20.21 -3.11
C ARG A 47 2.55 -19.60 -4.45
N HIS A 48 1.49 -18.78 -4.46
CA HIS A 48 0.92 -18.25 -5.69
C HIS A 48 1.68 -17.05 -6.25
N PHE A 49 2.11 -16.12 -5.39
CA PHE A 49 2.72 -14.84 -5.80
C PHE A 49 4.26 -14.82 -5.72
N SER A 50 4.88 -15.97 -5.46
CA SER A 50 6.34 -16.11 -5.46
C SER A 50 6.79 -17.48 -5.96
N VAL A 51 8.09 -17.62 -6.21
CA VAL A 51 8.73 -18.89 -6.58
C VAL A 51 9.62 -19.39 -5.43
N PRO A 52 9.92 -20.70 -5.35
CA PRO A 52 10.90 -21.21 -4.38
C PRO A 52 12.22 -20.42 -4.43
N GLY A 53 12.80 -20.15 -3.26
CA GLY A 53 14.01 -19.31 -3.12
C GLY A 53 13.79 -17.79 -3.23
N ALA A 54 12.59 -17.32 -3.60
CA ALA A 54 12.27 -15.89 -3.57
C ALA A 54 12.30 -15.33 -2.14
N GLN A 55 12.56 -14.03 -2.01
CA GLN A 55 12.59 -13.29 -0.76
C GLN A 55 11.22 -12.68 -0.45
N VAL A 56 10.53 -13.26 0.54
CA VAL A 56 9.29 -12.72 1.12
C VAL A 56 9.63 -11.70 2.20
N PHE A 57 8.95 -10.57 2.17
CA PHE A 57 9.13 -9.46 3.10
C PHE A 57 7.84 -9.11 3.82
N ASP A 58 7.95 -8.87 5.14
CA ASP A 58 6.86 -8.35 5.95
C ASP A 58 7.32 -7.05 6.67
N PRO A 59 6.80 -5.86 6.28
CA PRO A 59 7.13 -4.58 6.93
C PRO A 59 6.60 -4.44 8.36
N PHE A 60 5.69 -5.32 8.77
CA PHE A 60 5.01 -5.31 10.07
C PHE A 60 5.00 -6.72 10.67
N CYS A 61 6.18 -7.36 10.73
CA CYS A 61 6.25 -8.80 10.90
C CYS A 61 5.72 -9.30 12.24
N GLY A 62 5.59 -8.44 13.26
CA GLY A 62 4.96 -8.76 14.53
C GLY A 62 5.58 -10.01 15.15
N PHE A 63 4.83 -11.10 15.17
CA PHE A 63 5.24 -12.40 15.73
C PHE A 63 5.94 -13.33 14.72
N GLY A 64 6.23 -12.88 13.50
CA GLY A 64 6.91 -13.65 12.47
C GLY A 64 6.06 -14.70 11.74
N SER A 65 4.73 -14.68 11.85
CA SER A 65 3.85 -15.68 11.20
C SER A 65 4.04 -15.75 9.69
N THR A 66 4.15 -14.59 9.01
CA THR A 66 4.45 -14.52 7.57
C THR A 66 5.81 -15.13 7.24
N LEU A 67 6.83 -14.88 8.08
CA LEU A 67 8.19 -15.35 7.84
C LEU A 67 8.29 -16.87 8.00
N LEU A 68 7.58 -17.42 9.00
CA LEU A 68 7.42 -18.86 9.17
C LEU A 68 6.68 -19.47 7.98
N ALA A 69 5.55 -18.89 7.56
CA ALA A 69 4.80 -19.36 6.39
C ALA A 69 5.65 -19.38 5.12
N ALA A 70 6.44 -18.33 4.87
CA ALA A 70 7.34 -18.26 3.74
C ALA A 70 8.41 -19.37 3.77
N THR A 71 9.00 -19.60 4.94
CA THR A 71 10.04 -20.63 5.12
C THR A 71 9.48 -22.04 4.93
N LEU A 72 8.28 -22.33 5.45
CA LEU A 72 7.60 -23.62 5.26
C LEU A 72 7.30 -23.91 3.77
N GLU A 73 7.13 -22.86 2.98
CA GLU A 73 6.93 -22.96 1.53
C GLU A 73 8.25 -22.92 0.74
N GLY A 74 9.42 -22.97 1.38
CA GLY A 74 10.72 -22.99 0.71
C GLY A 74 11.13 -21.65 0.10
N ARG A 75 10.66 -20.53 0.67
CA ARG A 75 11.10 -19.16 0.34
C ARG A 75 12.04 -18.64 1.41
N GLY A 76 12.94 -17.73 1.03
CA GLY A 76 13.64 -16.91 2.00
C GLY A 76 12.69 -15.86 2.57
N ALA A 77 12.92 -15.45 3.82
CA ALA A 77 12.04 -14.51 4.49
C ALA A 77 12.82 -13.52 5.34
N HIS A 78 12.34 -12.28 5.40
CA HIS A 78 12.83 -11.27 6.33
C HIS A 78 11.71 -10.28 6.65
N GLY A 79 11.79 -9.61 7.80
CA GLY A 79 10.75 -8.66 8.20
C GLY A 79 11.27 -7.54 9.08
N MET A 80 10.38 -6.61 9.38
CA MET A 80 10.64 -5.49 10.28
C MET A 80 9.60 -5.43 11.39
N GLU A 81 10.05 -5.08 12.58
CA GLU A 81 9.20 -4.78 13.72
C GLU A 81 9.77 -3.56 14.44
N ILE A 82 8.95 -2.55 14.68
CA ILE A 82 9.41 -1.28 15.24
C ILE A 82 9.70 -1.39 16.74
N ASP A 83 8.93 -2.24 17.46
CA ASP A 83 9.15 -2.47 18.88
C ASP A 83 10.26 -3.52 19.09
N ALA A 84 11.35 -3.10 19.72
CA ALA A 84 12.53 -3.96 19.91
C ALA A 84 12.22 -5.24 20.72
N ALA A 85 11.31 -5.17 21.69
CA ALA A 85 10.94 -6.33 22.50
C ALA A 85 10.12 -7.33 21.68
N ARG A 86 9.15 -6.85 20.90
CA ARG A 86 8.37 -7.67 19.97
C ARG A 86 9.24 -8.25 18.85
N ALA A 87 10.21 -7.49 18.34
CA ALA A 87 11.19 -8.00 17.37
C ALA A 87 12.01 -9.17 17.96
N GLN A 88 12.43 -9.05 19.23
CA GLN A 88 13.15 -10.13 19.92
C GLN A 88 12.27 -11.36 20.18
N LEU A 89 11.00 -11.14 20.51
CA LEU A 89 10.00 -12.19 20.63
C LEU A 89 9.85 -12.94 19.30
N ALA A 90 9.69 -12.23 18.18
CA ALA A 90 9.59 -12.81 16.85
C ALA A 90 10.80 -13.69 16.51
N ARG A 91 12.01 -13.19 16.75
CA ARG A 91 13.26 -13.95 16.56
C ARG A 91 13.26 -15.23 17.39
N THR A 92 12.85 -15.14 18.65
CA THR A 92 12.80 -16.28 19.57
C THR A 92 11.79 -17.33 19.08
N ARG A 93 10.60 -16.91 18.64
CA ARG A 93 9.60 -17.82 18.06
C ARG A 93 10.12 -18.50 16.81
N LEU A 94 10.69 -17.75 15.87
CA LEU A 94 11.25 -18.30 14.62
C LEU A 94 12.37 -19.31 14.91
N GLN A 95 13.28 -18.99 15.83
CA GLN A 95 14.34 -19.91 16.25
C GLN A 95 13.79 -21.22 16.82
N ARG A 96 12.72 -21.18 17.62
CA ARG A 96 12.07 -22.40 18.15
C ARG A 96 11.47 -23.29 17.06
N HIS A 97 11.09 -22.71 15.91
CA HIS A 97 10.67 -23.46 14.73
C HIS A 97 11.84 -23.84 13.80
N GLY A 98 13.10 -23.59 14.20
CA GLY A 98 14.27 -23.83 13.35
C GLY A 98 14.37 -22.90 12.14
N VAL A 99 13.65 -21.77 12.15
CA VAL A 99 13.62 -20.80 11.06
C VAL A 99 14.68 -19.72 11.27
N GLN A 100 15.54 -19.54 10.27
CA GLN A 100 16.50 -18.44 10.20
C GLN A 100 15.99 -17.35 9.25
N ALA A 101 15.26 -16.38 9.79
CA ALA A 101 14.75 -15.23 9.05
C ALA A 101 15.15 -13.92 9.77
N PRO A 102 15.83 -12.96 9.10
CA PRO A 102 16.16 -11.69 9.71
C PRO A 102 14.92 -10.90 10.11
N VAL A 103 14.90 -10.42 11.36
CA VAL A 103 13.92 -9.44 11.85
C VAL A 103 14.70 -8.18 12.19
N VAL A 104 14.51 -7.11 11.43
CA VAL A 104 15.17 -5.82 11.64
C VAL A 104 14.32 -4.96 12.57
N VAL A 105 14.93 -4.32 13.56
CA VAL A 105 14.20 -3.37 14.43
C VAL A 105 14.06 -2.05 13.70
N GLY A 106 12.83 -1.57 13.52
CA GLY A 106 12.54 -0.28 12.89
C GLY A 106 11.41 -0.33 11.88
N THR A 107 11.37 0.66 11.00
CA THR A 107 10.37 0.78 9.92
C THR A 107 11.05 0.89 8.57
N LEU A 108 10.34 0.52 7.52
CA LEU A 108 10.84 0.62 6.15
C LEU A 108 11.08 2.07 5.70
N VAL A 109 10.49 3.05 6.40
CA VAL A 109 10.66 4.48 6.10
C VAL A 109 12.12 4.90 6.31
N ASP A 110 12.71 4.47 7.42
CA ASP A 110 14.03 4.94 7.86
C ASP A 110 15.11 3.85 7.80
N THR A 111 14.72 2.59 7.64
CA THR A 111 15.62 1.44 7.71
C THR A 111 15.58 0.61 6.43
N ALA A 112 16.75 0.20 5.95
CA ALA A 112 16.84 -0.69 4.79
C ALA A 112 16.41 -2.13 5.15
N PRO A 113 15.72 -2.84 4.25
CA PRO A 113 15.43 -4.26 4.44
C PRO A 113 16.72 -5.09 4.42
N ALA A 114 16.68 -6.22 5.12
CA ALA A 114 17.81 -7.14 5.20
C ALA A 114 18.18 -7.81 3.87
N ALA A 115 17.25 -7.84 2.91
CA ALA A 115 17.46 -8.42 1.59
C ALA A 115 16.59 -7.72 0.52
N ALA A 116 16.72 -8.14 -0.73
CA ALA A 116 15.80 -7.75 -1.79
C ALA A 116 14.37 -8.23 -1.49
N ILE A 117 13.38 -7.54 -2.05
CA ILE A 117 11.96 -7.85 -1.83
C ILE A 117 11.36 -8.36 -3.16
N ASP A 118 11.06 -9.66 -3.21
CA ASP A 118 10.39 -10.29 -4.36
C ASP A 118 8.86 -10.32 -4.20
N LEU A 119 8.39 -10.53 -2.96
CA LEU A 119 6.99 -10.51 -2.54
C LEU A 119 6.89 -9.76 -1.21
N CYS A 120 6.00 -8.76 -1.13
CA CYS A 120 5.55 -8.21 0.15
C CYS A 120 4.30 -8.95 0.62
N LEU A 121 4.31 -9.52 1.81
CA LEU A 121 3.13 -10.15 2.40
C LEU A 121 3.04 -9.70 3.85
N THR A 122 1.89 -9.15 4.25
CA THR A 122 1.80 -8.52 5.56
C THR A 122 0.37 -8.50 6.09
N ASN A 123 0.23 -8.51 7.41
CA ASN A 123 -0.98 -8.08 8.08
C ASN A 123 -0.74 -6.66 8.61
N VAL A 124 -1.58 -5.70 8.22
CA VAL A 124 -1.33 -4.31 8.58
C VAL A 124 -1.65 -4.05 10.06
N PRO A 125 -0.95 -3.13 10.72
CA PRO A 125 -1.33 -2.74 12.07
C PRO A 125 -2.74 -2.12 12.07
N TYR A 126 -3.64 -2.64 12.90
CA TYR A 126 -5.01 -2.15 13.00
C TYR A 126 -5.14 -0.89 13.85
N PHE A 127 -5.83 0.11 13.30
CA PHE A 127 -6.13 1.34 14.01
C PHE A 127 -7.04 1.06 15.22
N GLY A 128 -6.75 1.71 16.35
CA GLY A 128 -7.56 1.56 17.57
C GLY A 128 -7.40 0.23 18.30
N CYS A 129 -6.30 -0.51 18.08
CA CYS A 129 -6.02 -1.76 18.80
C CYS A 129 -5.66 -1.56 20.29
N HIS A 130 -5.54 -0.31 20.76
CA HIS A 130 -5.15 0.07 22.12
C HIS A 130 -3.75 -0.45 22.50
N TRP A 131 -2.73 -0.02 21.76
CA TRP A 131 -1.33 -0.32 22.07
C TRP A 131 -0.98 0.00 23.52
N ARG A 132 -0.32 -0.94 24.20
CA ARG A 132 0.10 -0.81 25.61
C ARG A 132 1.62 -0.75 25.78
N GLY A 133 2.37 -0.88 24.70
CA GLY A 133 3.83 -0.74 24.71
C GLY A 133 4.27 0.72 24.55
N ALA A 134 5.56 0.93 24.27
CA ALA A 134 6.09 2.26 24.02
C ALA A 134 5.48 2.87 22.75
N ALA A 135 5.03 4.13 22.82
CA ALA A 135 4.56 4.89 21.66
C ALA A 135 5.78 5.45 20.89
N LEU A 136 6.45 4.60 20.14
CA LEU A 136 7.59 4.97 19.31
C LEU A 136 7.15 5.82 18.10
N PRO A 137 7.96 6.78 17.62
CA PRO A 137 7.70 7.45 16.35
C PRO A 137 7.55 6.42 15.23
N GLY A 138 6.43 6.45 14.50
CA GLY A 138 6.10 5.45 13.46
C GLY A 138 5.36 4.20 13.96
N GLN A 139 5.10 4.06 15.27
CA GLN A 139 4.27 2.97 15.81
C GLN A 139 2.80 3.20 15.47
N LEU A 140 2.31 2.53 14.42
CA LEU A 140 0.96 2.70 13.88
C LEU A 140 -0.14 2.17 14.81
N TYR A 141 0.16 1.21 15.68
CA TYR A 141 -0.78 0.80 16.72
C TYR A 141 -1.03 1.89 17.78
N ALA A 142 -0.09 2.83 17.91
CA ALA A 142 -0.14 3.95 18.84
C ALA A 142 -0.60 5.27 18.18
N SER A 143 -1.08 5.24 16.94
CA SER A 143 -1.58 6.44 16.26
C SER A 143 -2.70 7.10 17.07
N ALA A 144 -2.53 8.39 17.38
CA ALA A 144 -3.47 9.17 18.18
C ALA A 144 -4.82 9.38 17.46
N ASP A 145 -4.78 9.48 16.13
CA ASP A 145 -5.94 9.64 15.28
C ASP A 145 -5.78 8.88 13.96
N TYR A 146 -6.90 8.74 13.24
CA TYR A 146 -6.97 7.94 12.03
C TYR A 146 -6.23 8.58 10.84
N ALA A 147 -6.12 9.91 10.80
CA ALA A 147 -5.37 10.59 9.74
C ALA A 147 -3.86 10.34 9.90
N GLY A 148 -3.35 10.41 11.13
CA GLY A 148 -1.98 10.04 11.48
C GLY A 148 -1.67 8.57 11.14
N TYR A 149 -2.61 7.66 11.40
CA TYR A 149 -2.51 6.26 10.99
C TYR A 149 -2.37 6.10 9.46
N LEU A 150 -3.25 6.73 8.68
CA LEU A 150 -3.21 6.66 7.21
C LEU A 150 -1.94 7.30 6.64
N SER A 151 -1.48 8.41 7.22
CA SER A 151 -0.22 9.08 6.84
C SER A 151 0.98 8.15 7.07
N GLY A 152 1.04 7.48 8.22
CA GLY A 152 2.09 6.51 8.50
C GLY A 152 2.05 5.27 7.59
N MET A 153 0.87 4.73 7.31
CA MET A 153 0.70 3.65 6.33
C MET A 153 1.18 4.07 4.93
N ARG A 154 0.83 5.28 4.50
CA ARG A 154 1.27 5.86 3.22
C ARG A 154 2.79 5.99 3.16
N ALA A 155 3.43 6.48 4.23
CA ALA A 155 4.89 6.58 4.29
C ALA A 155 5.58 5.22 4.11
N VAL A 156 5.11 4.18 4.82
CA VAL A 156 5.65 2.82 4.69
C VAL A 156 5.43 2.26 3.28
N LEU A 157 4.25 2.45 2.70
CA LEU A 157 3.95 1.95 1.35
C LEU A 157 4.72 2.69 0.25
N HIS A 158 5.00 4.00 0.42
CA HIS A 158 5.92 4.73 -0.45
C HIS A 158 7.33 4.17 -0.35
N ALA A 159 7.81 3.86 0.86
CA ALA A 159 9.11 3.24 1.05
C ALA A 159 9.16 1.84 0.42
N LEU A 160 8.07 1.06 0.54
CA LEU A 160 7.93 -0.24 -0.09
C LEU A 160 8.02 -0.14 -1.61
N ARG A 161 7.34 0.84 -2.23
CA ARG A 161 7.40 1.05 -3.69
C ARG A 161 8.83 1.26 -4.18
N LYS A 162 9.69 1.91 -3.39
CA LYS A 162 11.11 2.14 -3.73
C LYS A 162 11.97 0.87 -3.63
N ARG A 163 11.52 -0.17 -2.91
CA ARG A 163 12.31 -1.36 -2.56
C ARG A 163 11.79 -2.66 -3.18
N LEU A 164 10.47 -2.77 -3.39
CA LEU A 164 9.84 -3.89 -4.07
C LEU A 164 10.36 -3.95 -5.52
N ARG A 165 10.83 -5.10 -5.98
CA ARG A 165 11.34 -5.21 -7.36
C ARG A 165 10.27 -4.86 -8.40
N PRO A 166 10.64 -4.34 -9.58
CA PRO A 166 9.70 -4.22 -10.69
C PRO A 166 9.05 -5.57 -11.02
N GLY A 167 7.73 -5.57 -11.20
CA GLY A 167 6.91 -6.78 -11.39
C GLY A 167 6.65 -7.59 -10.11
N GLY A 168 7.26 -7.25 -8.98
CA GLY A 168 7.03 -7.88 -7.69
C GLY A 168 5.60 -7.67 -7.18
N PHE A 169 5.06 -8.66 -6.48
CA PHE A 169 3.71 -8.62 -5.93
C PHE A 169 3.72 -8.18 -4.47
N GLY A 170 2.57 -7.70 -4.02
CA GLY A 170 2.27 -7.40 -2.65
C GLY A 170 0.87 -7.89 -2.27
N VAL A 171 0.73 -8.34 -1.03
CA VAL A 171 -0.55 -8.72 -0.44
C VAL A 171 -0.64 -8.11 0.96
N ALA A 172 -1.63 -7.25 1.18
CA ALA A 172 -1.88 -6.64 2.48
C ALA A 172 -3.20 -7.17 3.06
N MET A 173 -3.09 -7.88 4.20
CA MET A 173 -4.25 -8.30 4.98
C MET A 173 -4.76 -7.14 5.81
N VAL A 174 -6.07 -6.87 5.73
CA VAL A 174 -6.70 -5.74 6.41
C VAL A 174 -8.20 -5.98 6.64
N GLU A 175 -8.72 -5.42 7.73
CA GLU A 175 -10.14 -5.36 8.03
C GLU A 175 -10.66 -3.92 8.09
N ASN A 176 -11.97 -3.74 7.88
CA ASN A 176 -12.66 -2.57 8.40
C ASN A 176 -12.84 -2.73 9.91
N VAL A 177 -12.51 -1.71 10.69
CA VAL A 177 -12.47 -1.80 12.16
C VAL A 177 -13.66 -1.08 12.81
N VAL A 178 -13.90 -1.36 14.10
CA VAL A 178 -14.90 -0.65 14.91
C VAL A 178 -14.17 -0.09 16.12
N VAL A 179 -14.17 1.24 16.26
CA VAL A 179 -13.50 1.95 17.35
C VAL A 179 -14.53 2.85 18.01
N GLY A 180 -14.75 2.67 19.32
CA GLY A 180 -15.76 3.43 20.07
C GLY A 180 -17.19 3.30 19.51
N GLY A 181 -17.53 2.14 18.93
CA GLY A 181 -18.83 1.90 18.28
C GLY A 181 -18.97 2.46 16.86
N ARG A 182 -17.95 3.16 16.35
CA ARG A 182 -17.93 3.69 14.99
C ARG A 182 -17.21 2.75 14.03
N VAL A 183 -17.84 2.44 12.90
CA VAL A 183 -17.19 1.73 11.79
C VAL A 183 -16.18 2.66 11.12
N ILE A 184 -14.96 2.16 10.95
CA ILE A 184 -13.88 2.83 10.22
C ILE A 184 -13.56 1.96 9.00
N PRO A 185 -13.67 2.51 7.78
CA PRO A 185 -13.48 1.77 6.52
C PRO A 185 -11.99 1.56 6.19
N GLN A 186 -11.22 1.06 7.16
CA GLN A 186 -9.77 0.92 7.08
C GLN A 186 -9.29 0.12 5.87
N ALA A 187 -9.97 -0.97 5.53
CA ALA A 187 -9.60 -1.76 4.35
C ALA A 187 -9.76 -0.98 3.05
N TRP A 188 -10.83 -0.18 2.94
CA TRP A 188 -11.12 0.59 1.73
C TRP A 188 -10.19 1.79 1.58
N ASP A 189 -9.87 2.46 2.70
CA ASP A 189 -8.90 3.56 2.69
C ASP A 189 -7.49 3.07 2.38
N LEU A 190 -7.08 1.92 2.93
CA LEU A 190 -5.82 1.31 2.57
C LEU A 190 -5.79 0.87 1.10
N GLY A 191 -6.88 0.32 0.57
CA GLY A 191 -7.04 0.01 -0.85
C GLY A 191 -6.81 1.23 -1.74
N ARG A 192 -7.33 2.39 -1.35
CA ARG A 192 -7.07 3.66 -2.06
C ARG A 192 -5.60 4.08 -2.01
N ILE A 193 -4.93 3.93 -0.87
CA ILE A 193 -3.49 4.22 -0.76
C ILE A 193 -2.70 3.29 -1.69
N LEU A 194 -2.98 1.98 -1.65
CA LEU A 194 -2.35 0.99 -2.52
C LEU A 194 -2.58 1.31 -4.01
N ALA A 195 -3.81 1.66 -4.41
CA ALA A 195 -4.14 2.06 -5.78
C ALA A 195 -3.33 3.27 -6.28
N SER A 196 -3.03 4.22 -5.40
CA SER A 196 -2.24 5.40 -5.76
C SER A 196 -0.75 5.09 -5.98
N LEU A 197 -0.27 3.95 -5.48
CA LEU A 197 1.14 3.57 -5.46
C LEU A 197 1.46 2.31 -6.27
N PHE A 198 0.48 1.46 -6.56
CA PHE A 198 0.69 0.16 -7.19
C PHE A 198 -0.46 -0.14 -8.14
N THR A 199 -0.25 -1.08 -9.07
CA THR A 199 -1.37 -1.66 -9.82
C THR A 199 -2.13 -2.60 -8.90
N LEU A 200 -3.36 -2.24 -8.55
CA LEU A 200 -4.28 -3.17 -7.89
C LEU A 200 -4.74 -4.24 -8.89
N HIS A 201 -4.92 -5.46 -8.40
CA HIS A 201 -5.46 -6.56 -9.18
C HIS A 201 -6.85 -6.94 -8.69
N GLU A 202 -6.91 -7.64 -7.56
CA GLU A 202 -8.14 -8.10 -6.94
C GLU A 202 -7.94 -8.15 -5.43
N GLU A 203 -9.03 -8.27 -4.69
CA GLU A 203 -9.01 -8.75 -3.32
C GLU A 203 -9.28 -10.26 -3.26
N ARG A 204 -8.88 -10.87 -2.14
CA ARG A 204 -9.44 -12.14 -1.69
C ARG A 204 -10.10 -11.94 -0.34
N VAL A 205 -11.30 -12.46 -0.15
CA VAL A 205 -12.01 -12.36 1.13
C VAL A 205 -11.81 -13.64 1.93
N LEU A 206 -11.17 -13.51 3.08
CA LEU A 206 -10.94 -14.62 4.00
C LEU A 206 -12.05 -14.63 5.03
N CYS A 207 -12.91 -15.64 4.99
CA CYS A 207 -14.09 -15.78 5.85
C CYS A 207 -13.81 -16.77 6.98
N TYR A 208 -13.60 -16.26 8.18
CA TYR A 208 -13.42 -17.04 9.41
C TYR A 208 -14.76 -17.62 9.89
N GLN A 209 -14.75 -18.88 10.30
CA GLN A 209 -15.94 -19.47 10.92
C GLN A 209 -16.15 -18.87 12.32
N ARG A 210 -17.24 -18.11 12.47
CA ARG A 210 -17.72 -17.60 13.76
C ARG A 210 -19.24 -17.82 13.87
N PRO A 211 -19.77 -18.13 15.07
CA PRO A 211 -21.20 -18.23 15.28
C PRO A 211 -21.93 -16.95 14.84
N GLY A 212 -23.08 -17.13 14.17
CA GLY A 212 -24.00 -16.04 13.85
C GLY A 212 -25.12 -15.94 14.89
N ALA A 213 -25.85 -14.83 14.88
CA ALA A 213 -27.04 -14.64 15.68
C ALA A 213 -28.11 -13.92 14.86
N ALA A 214 -29.38 -14.15 15.18
CA ALA A 214 -30.47 -13.39 14.59
C ALA A 214 -30.40 -11.93 15.06
N LEU A 215 -30.64 -11.00 14.14
CA LEU A 215 -30.71 -9.58 14.42
C LEU A 215 -32.17 -9.12 14.31
N ALA A 216 -32.54 -8.13 15.13
CA ALA A 216 -33.80 -7.42 14.93
C ALA A 216 -33.77 -6.68 13.58
N PRO A 217 -34.93 -6.41 12.95
CA PRO A 217 -35.00 -5.55 11.78
C PRO A 217 -34.26 -4.22 12.00
N ALA A 218 -33.50 -3.78 10.98
CA ALA A 218 -32.60 -2.62 11.03
C ALA A 218 -31.37 -2.75 11.97
N GLY A 219 -31.13 -3.90 12.59
CA GLY A 219 -29.88 -4.19 13.28
C GLY A 219 -28.70 -4.25 12.30
N THR A 220 -27.69 -3.42 12.50
CA THR A 220 -26.52 -3.30 11.60
C THR A 220 -25.26 -3.98 12.12
N HIS A 221 -25.29 -4.49 13.36
CA HIS A 221 -24.17 -5.21 13.95
C HIS A 221 -23.94 -6.54 13.23
N SER A 222 -22.69 -6.96 13.07
CA SER A 222 -22.35 -8.28 12.57
C SER A 222 -21.26 -8.92 13.43
N ASN A 223 -21.05 -10.22 13.27
CA ASN A 223 -19.98 -10.94 13.97
C ASN A 223 -18.58 -10.66 13.40
N ARG A 224 -18.47 -9.78 12.38
CA ARG A 224 -17.26 -9.37 11.67
C ARG A 224 -16.22 -10.47 11.61
N SER A 225 -16.45 -11.40 10.70
CA SER A 225 -15.72 -12.67 10.61
C SER A 225 -14.96 -12.78 9.29
N HIS A 226 -14.53 -11.65 8.72
CA HIS A 226 -13.79 -11.64 7.46
C HIS A 226 -12.68 -10.61 7.43
N GLU A 227 -11.70 -10.88 6.57
CA GLU A 227 -10.55 -10.02 6.28
C GLU A 227 -10.32 -9.94 4.77
N TYR A 228 -9.79 -8.82 4.31
CA TYR A 228 -9.43 -8.60 2.92
C TYR A 228 -7.94 -8.85 2.73
N ALA A 229 -7.57 -9.67 1.77
CA ALA A 229 -6.22 -9.73 1.23
C ALA A 229 -6.18 -8.87 -0.04
N LEU A 230 -5.66 -7.66 0.07
CA LEU A 230 -5.56 -6.73 -1.06
C LEU A 230 -4.33 -7.07 -1.90
N ILE A 231 -4.52 -7.47 -3.16
CA ILE A 231 -3.43 -7.88 -4.05
C ILE A 231 -3.03 -6.70 -4.93
N PHE A 232 -1.73 -6.39 -4.91
CA PHE A 232 -1.14 -5.31 -5.69
C PHE A 232 0.19 -5.73 -6.31
N GLN A 233 0.65 -4.97 -7.30
CA GLN A 233 1.89 -5.24 -7.99
C GLN A 233 2.67 -3.98 -8.29
N HIS A 234 3.99 -4.04 -8.15
CA HIS A 234 4.88 -2.99 -8.59
C HIS A 234 5.08 -3.03 -10.11
N ARG A 235 4.04 -2.64 -10.84
CA ARG A 235 4.13 -2.38 -12.28
C ARG A 235 4.06 -0.89 -12.55
N ARG A 236 4.72 -0.48 -13.63
CA ARG A 236 4.44 0.82 -14.25
C ARG A 236 3.14 0.67 -15.03
N ALA A 237 2.20 1.58 -14.79
CA ALA A 237 1.07 1.73 -15.69
C ALA A 237 1.61 2.15 -17.07
N ARG A 238 0.97 1.70 -18.15
CA ARG A 238 1.28 2.17 -19.49
C ARG A 238 0.43 3.40 -19.77
N LEU A 239 1.05 4.44 -20.31
CA LEU A 239 0.35 5.63 -20.75
C LEU A 239 -0.41 5.33 -22.05
N ASP A 240 -1.68 5.70 -22.10
CA ASP A 240 -2.42 5.77 -23.37
C ASP A 240 -1.93 6.98 -24.17
N LEU A 241 -1.12 6.70 -25.20
CA LEU A 241 -0.48 7.71 -26.04
C LEU A 241 -1.49 8.57 -26.82
N GLN A 242 -2.61 7.98 -27.24
CA GLN A 242 -3.62 8.70 -27.99
C GLN A 242 -4.34 9.69 -27.08
N GLN A 243 -4.72 9.26 -25.87
CA GLN A 243 -5.35 10.15 -24.89
C GLN A 243 -4.39 11.24 -24.40
N ALA A 244 -3.11 10.90 -24.21
CA ALA A 244 -2.08 11.88 -23.86
C ALA A 244 -1.96 12.98 -24.94
N ALA A 245 -1.91 12.60 -26.22
CA ALA A 245 -1.87 13.55 -27.32
C ALA A 245 -3.13 14.43 -27.41
N GLN A 246 -4.31 13.83 -27.27
CA GLN A 246 -5.59 14.55 -27.25
C GLN A 246 -5.67 15.56 -26.10
N LEU A 247 -5.21 15.18 -24.91
CA LEU A 247 -5.15 16.08 -23.77
C LEU A 247 -4.23 17.27 -24.04
N LEU A 248 -3.02 17.04 -24.56
CA LEU A 248 -2.08 18.11 -24.89
C LEU A 248 -2.67 19.09 -25.93
N GLN A 249 -3.41 18.59 -26.91
CA GLN A 249 -4.13 19.44 -27.87
C GLN A 249 -5.22 20.26 -27.17
N ALA A 250 -5.99 19.65 -26.27
CA ALA A 250 -7.05 20.33 -25.52
C ALA A 250 -6.49 21.42 -24.59
N LEU A 251 -5.37 21.16 -23.91
CA LEU A 251 -4.68 22.16 -23.09
C LEU A 251 -4.26 23.39 -23.92
N ARG A 252 -3.65 23.16 -25.09
CA ARG A 252 -3.29 24.25 -26.03
C ARG A 252 -4.50 25.03 -26.51
N ALA A 253 -5.59 24.34 -26.88
CA ALA A 253 -6.81 24.98 -27.36
C ALA A 253 -7.51 25.85 -26.29
N ASN A 254 -7.31 25.53 -25.00
CA ASN A 254 -7.84 26.29 -23.87
C ASN A 254 -6.85 27.36 -23.35
N GLY A 255 -5.72 27.58 -24.02
CA GLY A 255 -4.73 28.58 -23.61
C GLY A 255 -4.08 28.27 -22.26
N LEU A 256 -3.91 26.97 -21.94
CA LEU A 256 -3.23 26.49 -20.74
C LEU A 256 -1.79 26.10 -21.11
N PRO A 257 -0.80 27.01 -20.96
CA PRO A 257 0.58 26.72 -21.30
C PRO A 257 1.18 25.67 -20.37
N VAL A 258 1.71 24.60 -20.95
CA VAL A 258 2.42 23.53 -20.27
C VAL A 258 3.63 23.10 -21.11
N GLU A 259 4.71 22.70 -20.45
CA GLU A 259 5.86 22.06 -21.08
C GLU A 259 5.85 20.57 -20.76
N VAL A 260 6.08 19.73 -21.76
CA VAL A 260 6.16 18.28 -21.57
C VAL A 260 7.57 17.92 -21.11
N HIS A 261 7.67 17.14 -20.04
CA HIS A 261 8.93 16.67 -19.47
C HIS A 261 8.99 15.13 -19.42
N GLY A 262 10.13 14.58 -19.00
CA GLY A 262 10.22 13.20 -18.55
C GLY A 262 10.21 12.14 -19.65
N SER A 263 9.52 11.02 -19.39
CA SER A 263 9.54 9.85 -20.27
C SER A 263 8.84 10.13 -21.61
N TYR A 264 7.71 10.84 -21.59
CA TYR A 264 6.95 11.20 -22.79
C TYR A 264 7.72 12.18 -23.68
N ALA A 265 8.37 13.20 -23.12
CA ALA A 265 9.18 14.15 -23.88
C ALA A 265 10.34 13.46 -24.63
N ARG A 266 11.05 12.55 -23.95
CA ARG A 266 12.12 11.75 -24.57
C ARG A 266 11.59 10.82 -25.66
N TRP A 267 10.43 10.20 -25.42
CA TRP A 267 9.79 9.35 -26.40
C TRP A 267 9.38 10.13 -27.66
N LEU A 268 8.85 11.35 -27.52
CA LEU A 268 8.53 12.21 -28.68
C LEU A 268 9.75 12.54 -29.54
N GLN A 269 10.94 12.69 -28.92
CA GLN A 269 12.18 12.99 -29.63
C GLN A 269 12.80 11.76 -30.29
N ALA A 270 12.77 10.62 -29.60
CA ALA A 270 13.40 9.38 -30.08
C ALA A 270 12.64 8.13 -29.59
N PRO A 271 11.55 7.72 -30.27
CA PRO A 271 10.73 6.58 -29.85
C PRO A 271 11.51 5.28 -29.68
N ALA A 272 12.52 5.04 -30.53
CA ALA A 272 13.37 3.86 -30.47
C ALA A 272 14.23 3.76 -29.18
N SER A 273 14.44 4.88 -28.46
CA SER A 273 15.18 4.90 -27.20
C SER A 273 14.37 4.41 -25.99
N LEU A 274 13.05 4.30 -26.14
CA LEU A 274 12.10 3.87 -25.11
C LEU A 274 11.18 2.78 -25.68
N PRO A 275 11.69 1.55 -25.90
CA PRO A 275 10.94 0.47 -26.54
C PRO A 275 9.70 0.03 -25.75
N GLU A 276 9.68 0.22 -24.42
CA GLU A 276 8.51 -0.04 -23.58
C GLU A 276 7.46 1.09 -23.61
N GLY A 277 7.76 2.20 -24.27
CA GLY A 277 6.96 3.42 -24.27
C GLY A 277 7.17 4.31 -23.02
N PRO A 278 6.58 5.50 -23.00
CA PRO A 278 6.56 6.37 -21.83
C PRO A 278 5.63 5.82 -20.74
N ALA A 279 5.99 6.07 -19.48
CA ALA A 279 5.25 5.56 -18.32
C ALA A 279 4.12 6.49 -17.88
N ASP A 280 4.29 7.79 -18.15
CA ASP A 280 3.52 8.90 -17.60
C ASP A 280 3.62 10.11 -18.53
N LEU A 281 2.74 11.09 -18.31
CA LEU A 281 2.81 12.41 -18.92
C LEU A 281 3.15 13.45 -17.85
N ASP A 282 4.44 13.75 -17.73
CA ASP A 282 4.94 14.81 -16.85
C ASP A 282 4.78 16.17 -17.53
N LEU A 283 4.17 17.13 -16.83
CA LEU A 283 3.97 18.48 -17.33
C LEU A 283 4.58 19.50 -16.35
N ILE A 284 5.42 20.37 -16.86
CA ILE A 284 5.92 21.55 -16.14
C ILE A 284 4.94 22.70 -16.40
N VAL A 285 4.49 23.34 -15.34
CA VAL A 285 3.54 24.46 -15.36
C VAL A 285 4.20 25.65 -14.68
N GLN A 286 4.13 26.83 -15.30
CA GLN A 286 4.69 28.05 -14.70
C GLN A 286 4.09 28.32 -13.31
N ALA A 287 4.90 28.87 -12.40
CA ALA A 287 4.55 29.10 -11.01
C ALA A 287 3.64 30.32 -10.80
N GLU A 288 2.53 30.38 -11.54
CA GLU A 288 1.54 31.45 -11.48
C GLU A 288 0.22 30.93 -10.90
N GLN A 289 -0.19 31.44 -9.74
CA GLN A 289 -1.42 30.96 -9.07
C GLN A 289 -2.66 31.02 -9.99
N PRO A 290 -2.90 32.10 -10.78
CA PRO A 290 -4.04 32.13 -11.70
C PRO A 290 -3.99 31.08 -12.82
N LEU A 291 -2.80 30.62 -13.22
CA LEU A 291 -2.64 29.53 -14.18
C LEU A 291 -3.01 28.18 -13.53
N TRP A 292 -2.49 27.93 -12.33
CA TRP A 292 -2.80 26.71 -11.56
C TRP A 292 -4.27 26.60 -11.21
N ASP A 293 -4.92 27.70 -10.83
CA ASP A 293 -6.36 27.74 -10.56
C ASP A 293 -7.15 27.33 -11.81
N ARG A 294 -6.87 27.94 -12.96
CA ARG A 294 -7.55 27.61 -14.22
C ARG A 294 -7.28 26.17 -14.65
N LEU A 295 -6.03 25.72 -14.59
CA LEU A 295 -5.64 24.37 -15.00
C LEU A 295 -6.31 23.30 -14.11
N THR A 296 -6.25 23.45 -12.80
CA THR A 296 -6.81 22.46 -11.86
C THR A 296 -8.33 22.40 -11.92
N VAL A 297 -9.00 23.55 -12.05
CA VAL A 297 -10.45 23.62 -12.29
C VAL A 297 -10.82 22.95 -13.62
N TRP A 298 -10.07 23.25 -14.69
CA TRP A 298 -10.31 22.65 -16.01
C TRP A 298 -10.12 21.14 -15.98
N LEU A 299 -9.02 20.63 -15.40
CA LEU A 299 -8.77 19.20 -15.26
C LEU A 299 -9.89 18.51 -14.49
N GLN A 300 -10.33 19.09 -13.36
CA GLN A 300 -11.43 18.51 -12.57
C GLN A 300 -12.75 18.48 -13.38
N ALA A 301 -13.03 19.51 -14.17
CA ALA A 301 -14.18 19.53 -15.08
C ALA A 301 -14.07 18.50 -16.22
N GLN A 302 -12.85 18.12 -16.62
CA GLN A 302 -12.59 17.03 -17.58
C GLN A 302 -12.61 15.62 -16.93
N GLY A 303 -13.03 15.53 -15.67
CA GLY A 303 -13.18 14.26 -14.94
C GLY A 303 -11.90 13.73 -14.30
N PHE A 304 -10.85 14.56 -14.17
CA PHE A 304 -9.65 14.16 -13.44
C PHE A 304 -9.86 14.27 -11.92
N ALA A 305 -9.50 13.22 -11.20
CA ALA A 305 -9.26 13.27 -9.77
C ALA A 305 -7.87 13.86 -9.51
N LEU A 306 -7.79 14.79 -8.55
CA LEU A 306 -6.54 15.46 -8.18
C LEU A 306 -6.02 14.91 -6.85
N SER A 307 -4.71 14.72 -6.73
CA SER A 307 -4.11 14.27 -5.47
C SER A 307 -2.68 14.76 -5.26
N LEU A 308 -2.31 14.97 -4.00
CA LEU A 308 -0.96 15.29 -3.54
C LEU A 308 -0.46 14.09 -2.71
N TRP A 309 0.61 13.43 -3.15
CA TRP A 309 1.10 12.19 -2.52
C TRP A 309 0.01 11.09 -2.34
N GLY A 310 -0.98 11.06 -3.25
CA GLY A 310 -2.10 10.13 -3.20
C GLY A 310 -3.18 10.49 -2.17
N GLU A 311 -3.13 11.66 -1.56
CA GLU A 311 -4.26 12.25 -0.82
C GLU A 311 -5.13 13.08 -1.77
N PRO A 312 -6.45 12.79 -1.87
CA PRO A 312 -7.34 13.56 -2.74
C PRO A 312 -7.40 15.03 -2.34
N CYS A 313 -7.30 15.92 -3.32
CA CYS A 313 -7.48 17.36 -3.13
C CYS A 313 -8.51 17.92 -4.11
N ARG A 314 -9.06 19.10 -3.81
CA ARG A 314 -10.03 19.79 -4.68
C ARG A 314 -9.35 20.97 -5.37
N SER A 315 -9.77 21.27 -6.59
CA SER A 315 -9.43 22.52 -7.25
C SER A 315 -10.15 23.72 -6.58
N PRO A 316 -9.54 24.93 -6.58
CA PRO A 316 -8.20 25.22 -7.05
C PRO A 316 -7.11 24.73 -6.07
N VAL A 317 -5.98 24.27 -6.61
CA VAL A 317 -4.83 23.82 -5.81
C VAL A 317 -3.81 24.96 -5.70
N THR A 318 -3.37 25.25 -4.47
CA THR A 318 -2.41 26.33 -4.21
C THR A 318 -0.99 25.94 -4.62
N LEU A 319 -0.22 26.89 -5.13
CA LEU A 319 1.21 26.70 -5.41
C LEU A 319 1.99 26.25 -4.19
N ALA A 320 1.65 26.78 -3.01
CA ALA A 320 2.28 26.40 -1.74
C ALA A 320 2.12 24.90 -1.45
N ALA A 321 0.93 24.33 -1.69
CA ALA A 321 0.70 22.90 -1.53
C ALA A 321 1.52 22.09 -2.55
N VAL A 322 1.55 22.50 -3.81
CA VAL A 322 2.36 21.82 -4.85
C VAL A 322 3.84 21.85 -4.50
N ARG A 323 4.38 23.00 -4.04
CA ARG A 323 5.78 23.11 -3.60
C ARG A 323 6.10 22.16 -2.45
N ALA A 324 5.22 22.10 -1.44
CA ALA A 324 5.40 21.23 -0.28
C ALA A 324 5.42 19.74 -0.66
N HIS A 325 4.77 19.36 -1.76
CA HIS A 325 4.63 17.96 -2.20
C HIS A 325 5.41 17.62 -3.48
N HIS A 326 6.13 18.59 -4.06
CA HIS A 326 6.88 18.56 -5.31
C HIS A 326 6.08 18.37 -6.61
N TYR A 327 4.92 17.72 -6.57
CA TYR A 327 4.07 17.51 -7.73
C TYR A 327 2.59 17.42 -7.33
N LEU A 328 1.70 17.77 -8.26
CA LEU A 328 0.27 17.48 -8.21
C LEU A 328 -0.04 16.38 -9.21
N ARG A 329 -0.66 15.28 -8.78
CA ARG A 329 -1.14 14.23 -9.68
C ARG A 329 -2.57 14.48 -10.10
N ALA A 330 -2.83 14.35 -11.39
CA ALA A 330 -4.16 14.26 -11.95
C ALA A 330 -4.35 12.89 -12.62
N GLU A 331 -5.42 12.19 -12.27
CA GLU A 331 -5.74 10.89 -12.86
C GLU A 331 -7.19 10.87 -13.36
N ARG A 332 -7.38 10.31 -14.55
CA ARG A 332 -8.70 10.02 -15.10
C ARG A 332 -8.77 8.57 -15.53
N ILE A 333 -9.87 7.91 -15.17
CA ILE A 333 -10.22 6.56 -15.60
C ILE A 333 -11.46 6.65 -16.47
N GLY A 334 -11.36 6.23 -17.73
CA GLY A 334 -12.46 6.16 -18.67
C GLY A 334 -13.42 5.00 -18.36
N ALA A 335 -14.64 5.06 -18.90
CA ALA A 335 -15.64 4.00 -18.72
C ALA A 335 -15.22 2.66 -19.33
N ASP A 336 -14.27 2.67 -20.25
CA ASP A 336 -13.62 1.50 -20.86
C ASP A 336 -12.44 0.95 -20.02
N GLY A 337 -12.17 1.56 -18.86
CA GLY A 337 -11.04 1.21 -17.99
C GLY A 337 -9.70 1.82 -18.41
N SER A 338 -9.67 2.63 -19.48
CA SER A 338 -8.46 3.34 -19.89
C SER A 338 -8.04 4.34 -18.81
N ARG A 339 -6.74 4.46 -18.57
CA ARG A 339 -6.18 5.32 -17.52
C ARG A 339 -5.24 6.35 -18.13
N LEU A 340 -5.47 7.61 -17.78
CA LEU A 340 -4.57 8.72 -18.09
C LEU A 340 -4.10 9.37 -16.78
N GLN A 341 -2.79 9.28 -16.51
CA GLN A 341 -2.15 9.91 -15.35
C GLN A 341 -1.23 11.02 -15.83
N LEU A 342 -1.31 12.15 -15.13
CA LEU A 342 -0.48 13.34 -15.31
C LEU A 342 0.19 13.67 -13.98
N ASP A 343 1.47 14.03 -14.02
CA ASP A 343 2.16 14.62 -12.89
C ASP A 343 2.55 16.07 -13.25
N LEU A 344 1.95 17.04 -12.56
CA LEU A 344 2.15 18.47 -12.75
C LEU A 344 3.21 18.97 -11.77
N GLN A 345 4.25 19.59 -12.29
CA GLN A 345 5.41 20.06 -11.52
C GLN A 345 5.67 21.54 -11.78
N LEU A 346 6.36 22.17 -10.83
CA LEU A 346 6.89 23.52 -11.00
C LEU A 346 8.28 23.45 -11.67
N PRO A 347 8.75 24.53 -12.32
CA PRO A 347 10.09 24.57 -12.90
C PRO A 347 11.18 24.36 -11.84
N ALA A 348 12.27 23.68 -12.20
CA ALA A 348 13.34 23.29 -11.28
C ALA A 348 14.16 24.47 -10.69
N ASP A 349 14.16 25.64 -11.36
CA ASP A 349 15.03 26.78 -11.04
C ASP A 349 14.40 27.81 -10.08
N GLU A 350 13.32 27.46 -9.37
CA GLU A 350 12.66 28.40 -8.45
C GLU A 350 13.28 28.34 -7.04
N PRO A 351 13.67 29.47 -6.42
CA PRO A 351 14.24 29.45 -5.08
C PRO A 351 13.23 28.89 -4.07
N PRO A 352 13.67 28.06 -3.09
CA PRO A 352 12.81 27.73 -1.96
C PRO A 352 12.37 29.02 -1.28
N LEU A 353 11.09 29.13 -0.93
CA LEU A 353 10.61 30.26 -0.11
C LEU A 353 11.37 30.25 1.23
N PRO A 354 11.68 31.44 1.78
CA PRO A 354 12.42 31.58 3.04
C PRO A 354 11.72 30.95 4.24
#